data_AF-A0A379UP75-F1
#
_entry.id   AF-A0A379UP75-F1
#
_cell.length_a   1.000
_cell.length_b   1.000
_cell.length_c   1.000
_cell.angle_alpha   90.00
_cell.angle_beta   90.00
_cell.angle_gamma   90.00
#
_symmetry.space_group_name_H-M   'P 1'
#
loop_
_entity.id
_entity.type
_entity.pdbx_description
1 polymer ?
#
loop_
_entity_poly.entity_id
_entity_poly.type
_entity_poly.pdbx_seq_one_letter_code
_entity_poly.pdbx_strand_id
1 'polypeptide(L)'
;MNIEVLPEPTEKLTVLLYQEPVFSLSIPAQADYLLIGADASVVGDSQTLPNGMGQICWLTKDMAHKAQGFGLDVFAGSQRISALLKCVLLRHMGEFIGVQETRYLMNAMEKNYSELVKELQRQLPINKIAETLQRLVSERVSIRDLRLIFGTLIDWAPREKDVLMLTEYVRIALRRHILRRLNPEGKPLPILRIGEGIENLVRESIRQTAMGTYTALSSRHKTQILQLIEQALKQSAKLFIVTSVDTRRFLRKITEATLFDVPILSWQELGEESLIQVVESIDLSEEELADNEE
;
A
#
# COMPACT_ATOMS: atom_id res chain seq x y z
N MET A 1 9.75 18.47 -12.65
CA MET A 1 8.96 17.94 -11.52
C MET A 1 9.06 18.96 -10.41
N ASN A 2 7.96 19.63 -10.07
CA ASN A 2 7.94 20.72 -9.11
C ASN A 2 7.25 20.22 -7.84
N ILE A 3 8.04 19.72 -6.89
CA ILE A 3 7.60 19.59 -5.50
C ILE A 3 8.05 20.88 -4.82
N GLU A 4 7.08 21.67 -4.39
CA GLU A 4 7.34 22.88 -3.62
C GLU A 4 6.95 22.64 -2.17
N VAL A 5 7.86 22.99 -1.27
CA VAL A 5 7.62 23.00 0.16
C VAL A 5 7.59 24.46 0.56
N LEU A 6 6.41 25.00 0.87
CA LEU A 6 6.25 26.38 1.30
C LEU A 6 6.33 26.45 2.82
N PRO A 7 7.39 27.07 3.39
CA PRO A 7 7.37 27.47 4.79
C PRO A 7 6.48 28.71 4.92
N GLU A 8 5.26 28.55 5.44
CA GLU A 8 4.50 29.69 5.98
C GLU A 8 5.18 30.15 7.30
N PRO A 9 5.05 31.43 7.70
CA PRO A 9 5.76 31.94 8.86
C PRO A 9 5.28 31.22 10.11
N THR A 10 6.17 30.36 10.62
CA THR A 10 6.12 29.59 11.88
C THR A 10 4.94 28.61 11.99
N GLU A 11 5.27 27.31 12.05
CA GLU A 11 4.40 26.19 12.48
C GLU A 11 3.54 25.48 11.42
N LYS A 12 3.67 25.73 10.11
CA LYS A 12 2.90 24.96 9.11
C LYS A 12 3.75 24.44 7.96
N LEU A 13 3.56 23.18 7.62
CA LEU A 13 4.18 22.49 6.50
C LEU A 13 3.10 22.17 5.46
N THR A 14 3.21 22.77 4.27
CA THR A 14 2.37 22.46 3.11
C THR A 14 3.23 21.83 2.02
N VAL A 15 2.78 20.70 1.47
CA VAL A 15 3.40 20.04 0.30
C VAL A 15 2.49 20.19 -0.89
N LEU A 16 3.03 20.72 -1.98
CA LEU A 16 2.34 20.89 -3.24
C LEU A 16 2.86 19.87 -4.26
N LEU A 17 1.95 19.16 -4.92
CA LEU A 17 2.25 18.35 -6.09
C LEU A 17 1.66 19.06 -7.31
N TYR A 18 2.51 19.39 -8.27
CA TYR A 18 2.09 20.12 -9.48
C TYR A 18 1.36 21.44 -9.15
N GLN A 19 1.83 22.16 -8.13
CA GLN A 19 1.25 23.40 -7.60
C GLN A 19 -0.10 23.25 -6.87
N GLU A 20 -0.60 22.03 -6.71
CA GLU A 20 -1.82 21.75 -5.94
C GLU A 20 -1.47 21.23 -4.53
N PRO A 21 -2.08 21.76 -3.47
CA PRO A 21 -1.81 21.31 -2.11
C PRO A 21 -2.36 19.90 -1.86
N VAL A 22 -1.48 18.95 -1.54
CA VAL A 22 -1.87 17.55 -1.25
C VAL A 22 -1.72 17.19 0.23
N PHE A 23 -0.98 17.99 0.99
CA PHE A 23 -0.72 17.79 2.41
C PHE A 23 -0.50 19.12 3.11
N SER A 24 -1.10 19.27 4.28
CA SER A 24 -0.88 20.39 5.19
C SER A 24 -0.88 19.87 6.62
N LEU A 25 0.10 20.28 7.40
CA LEU A 25 0.26 19.88 8.81
C LEU A 25 0.79 21.04 9.64
N SER A 26 0.25 21.22 10.85
CA SER A 26 0.82 22.15 11.82
C SER A 26 1.89 21.47 12.68
N ILE A 27 3.09 22.05 12.73
CA ILE A 27 4.23 21.56 13.51
C ILE A 27 4.29 22.34 14.83
N PRO A 28 4.13 21.68 16.00
CA PRO A 28 4.21 22.35 17.29
C PRO A 28 5.58 23.02 17.51
N ALA A 29 5.60 24.20 18.13
CA ALA A 29 6.84 24.94 18.39
C ALA A 29 7.90 24.19 19.22
N GLN A 30 7.46 23.27 20.10
CA GLN A 30 8.33 22.46 20.97
C GLN A 30 8.61 21.05 20.42
N ALA A 31 8.21 20.78 19.17
CA ALA A 31 8.48 19.50 18.55
C ALA A 31 9.92 19.49 18.01
N ASP A 32 10.83 18.78 18.68
CA ASP A 32 12.20 18.59 18.22
C ASP A 32 12.41 17.21 17.56
N TYR A 33 11.55 16.26 17.90
CA TYR A 33 11.62 14.86 17.47
C TYR A 33 10.27 14.39 16.92
N LEU A 34 10.31 13.51 15.92
CA LEU A 34 9.16 12.93 15.26
C LEU A 34 9.27 11.41 15.26
N LEU A 35 8.19 10.74 15.65
CA LEU A 35 7.97 9.32 15.46
C LEU A 35 6.88 9.12 14.40
N ILE A 36 7.10 8.22 13.44
CA ILE A 36 6.08 7.80 12.47
C ILE A 36 5.37 6.56 13.04
N GLY A 37 4.04 6.60 13.08
CA GLY A 37 3.21 5.62 13.75
C GLY A 37 2.86 6.04 15.18
N ALA A 38 2.09 5.18 15.83
CA ALA A 38 1.75 5.28 17.25
C ALA A 38 2.26 4.04 17.98
N ASP A 39 2.84 4.24 19.16
CA ASP A 39 3.25 3.18 20.05
C ASP A 39 2.77 3.49 21.46
N ALA A 40 2.07 2.53 22.09
CA ALA A 40 1.49 2.71 23.42
C ALA A 40 2.55 2.96 24.51
N SER A 41 3.81 2.58 24.28
CA SER A 41 4.93 2.79 25.20
C SER A 41 5.50 4.21 25.16
N VAL A 42 5.10 5.03 24.19
CA VAL A 42 5.65 6.38 23.97
C VAL A 42 4.54 7.43 24.10
N VAL A 43 4.75 8.38 25.02
CA VAL A 43 3.83 9.51 25.23
C VAL A 43 4.34 10.75 24.48
N GLY A 44 3.47 11.37 23.69
CA GLY A 44 3.75 12.61 22.97
C GLY A 44 2.50 13.21 22.35
N ASP A 45 2.66 14.30 21.59
CA ASP A 45 1.55 14.94 20.87
C ASP A 45 1.27 14.17 19.57
N SER A 46 0.21 13.36 19.60
CA SER A 46 -0.16 12.48 18.49
C SER A 46 -1.09 13.19 17.51
N GLN A 47 -0.75 13.12 16.22
CA GLN A 47 -1.52 13.72 15.13
C GLN A 47 -1.79 12.68 14.05
N THR A 48 -3.04 12.59 13.60
CA THR A 48 -3.42 11.71 12.47
C THR A 48 -3.16 12.42 11.16
N LEU A 49 -2.42 11.77 10.26
CA LEU A 49 -2.17 12.29 8.92
C LEU A 49 -3.41 12.11 8.01
N PRO A 50 -3.68 13.03 7.08
CA PRO A 50 -4.81 12.91 6.17
C PRO A 50 -4.69 11.71 5.22
N ASN A 51 -5.79 11.35 4.57
CA ASN A 51 -5.82 10.35 3.49
C ASN A 51 -5.27 8.96 3.87
N GLY A 52 -5.41 8.58 5.14
CA GLY A 52 -5.02 7.26 5.64
C GLY A 52 -3.51 7.05 5.73
N MET A 53 -2.70 8.11 5.71
CA MET A 53 -1.23 8.05 5.83
C MET A 53 -0.71 7.73 7.25
N GLY A 54 -1.61 7.25 8.13
CA GLY A 54 -1.27 6.83 9.47
C GLY A 54 -1.24 7.96 10.48
N GLN A 55 -0.52 7.72 11.58
CA GLN A 55 -0.36 8.66 12.68
C GLN A 55 1.11 9.04 12.84
N ILE A 56 1.35 10.19 13.45
CA ILE A 56 2.66 10.64 13.88
C ILE A 56 2.60 11.08 15.32
N CYS A 57 3.74 11.06 16.00
CA CYS A 57 3.85 11.54 17.37
C CYS A 57 5.05 12.49 17.51
N TRP A 58 4.80 13.70 18.00
CA TRP A 58 5.85 14.66 18.33
C TRP A 58 6.37 14.39 19.74
N LEU A 59 7.68 14.22 19.85
CA LEU A 59 8.33 13.78 21.09
C LEU A 59 9.24 14.86 21.67
N THR A 60 9.31 14.89 23.00
CA THR A 60 10.38 15.57 23.72
C THR A 60 11.69 14.77 23.62
N LYS A 61 12.82 15.41 23.93
CA LYS A 61 14.14 14.75 23.90
C LYS A 61 14.19 13.50 24.76
N ASP A 62 13.61 13.53 25.95
CA ASP A 62 13.62 12.38 26.87
C ASP A 62 12.81 11.21 26.33
N MET A 63 11.64 11.48 25.73
CA MET A 63 10.81 10.43 25.14
C MET A 63 11.41 9.90 23.83
N ALA A 64 12.08 10.75 23.05
CA ALA A 64 12.83 10.33 21.88
C ALA A 64 13.93 9.30 22.23
N HIS A 65 14.69 9.56 23.29
CA HIS A 65 15.68 8.59 23.78
C HIS A 65 15.05 7.27 24.24
N LYS A 66 13.90 7.32 24.93
CA LYS A 66 13.17 6.10 25.32
C LYS A 66 12.68 5.31 24.10
N ALA A 67 12.08 5.99 23.13
CA ALA A 67 11.57 5.37 21.90
C ALA A 67 12.69 4.70 21.09
N GLN A 68 13.85 5.37 20.96
CA GLN A 68 15.04 4.76 20.36
C GLN A 68 15.51 3.51 21.13
N GLY A 69 15.42 3.52 22.46
CA GLY A 69 15.71 2.36 23.31
C GLY A 69 14.78 1.16 23.05
N PHE A 70 13.55 1.40 22.60
CA PHE A 70 12.62 0.36 22.15
C PHE A 70 12.84 -0.06 20.68
N GLY A 71 13.84 0.51 20.00
CA GLY A 71 14.13 0.23 18.60
C GLY A 71 13.19 0.94 17.62
N LEU A 72 12.48 1.99 18.06
CA LEU A 72 11.62 2.79 17.20
C LEU A 72 12.45 3.84 16.44
N ASP A 73 12.08 4.05 15.18
CA ASP A 73 12.71 5.05 14.31
C ASP A 73 12.24 6.47 14.68
N VAL A 74 13.11 7.24 15.34
CA VAL A 74 12.86 8.63 15.72
C VAL A 74 13.70 9.59 14.87
N PHE A 75 13.05 10.60 14.29
CA PHE A 75 13.66 11.59 13.40
C PHE A 75 13.86 12.93 14.12
N ALA A 76 15.00 13.59 13.88
CA ALA A 76 15.33 14.89 14.49
C ALA A 76 15.70 15.94 13.43
N GLY A 77 15.58 17.23 13.79
CA GLY A 77 15.97 18.34 12.91
C GLY A 77 15.29 18.29 11.54
N SER A 78 16.07 18.39 10.46
CA SER A 78 15.57 18.33 9.08
C SER A 78 15.04 16.95 8.66
N GLN A 79 15.46 15.87 9.34
CA GLN A 79 15.00 14.52 9.02
C GLN A 79 13.50 14.35 9.28
N ARG A 80 12.91 15.15 10.16
CA ARG A 80 11.46 15.18 10.41
C ARG A 80 10.69 15.55 9.15
N ILE A 81 11.14 16.62 8.48
CA ILE A 81 10.56 17.08 7.21
C ILE A 81 10.74 16.01 6.14
N SER A 82 11.93 15.38 6.06
CA SER A 82 12.17 14.28 5.12
C SER A 82 11.26 13.07 5.36
N ALA A 83 11.00 12.72 6.63
CA ALA A 83 10.09 11.63 7.00
C ALA A 83 8.64 11.95 6.61
N LEU A 84 8.17 13.16 6.88
CA LEU A 84 6.82 13.61 6.47
C LEU A 84 6.68 13.64 4.95
N LEU A 85 7.66 14.21 4.24
CA LEU A 85 7.67 14.23 2.78
C LEU A 85 7.66 12.80 2.20
N LYS A 86 8.39 11.87 2.82
CA LYS A 86 8.35 10.45 2.44
C LYS A 86 6.95 9.86 2.57
N CYS A 87 6.20 10.17 3.64
CA CYS A 87 4.81 9.72 3.78
C CYS A 87 3.93 10.23 2.64
N VAL A 88 4.02 11.52 2.33
CA VAL A 88 3.27 12.15 1.22
C VAL A 88 3.65 11.53 -0.13
N LEU A 89 4.95 11.39 -0.41
CA LEU A 89 5.41 10.78 -1.67
C LEU A 89 4.99 9.33 -1.81
N LEU A 90 4.98 8.56 -0.72
CA LEU A 90 4.49 7.18 -0.74
C LEU A 90 2.99 7.10 -1.01
N ARG A 91 2.21 8.07 -0.52
CA ARG A 91 0.77 8.16 -0.79
C ARG A 91 0.47 8.45 -2.26
N HIS A 92 1.24 9.35 -2.85
CA HIS A 92 1.06 9.79 -4.24
C HIS A 92 1.97 9.08 -5.24
N MET A 93 2.59 7.96 -4.85
CA MET A 93 3.66 7.33 -5.63
C MET A 93 3.21 6.91 -7.04
N GLY A 94 1.96 6.50 -7.18
CA GLY A 94 1.37 6.13 -8.47
C GLY A 94 1.31 7.28 -9.47
N GLU A 95 1.22 8.53 -9.02
CA GLU A 95 1.15 9.70 -9.91
C GLU A 95 2.48 9.97 -10.62
N PHE A 96 3.60 9.48 -10.07
CA PHE A 96 4.93 9.63 -10.66
C PHE A 96 5.26 8.57 -11.72
N ILE A 97 4.38 7.60 -11.95
CA ILE A 97 4.57 6.56 -12.96
C ILE A 97 3.51 6.72 -14.04
N GLY A 98 3.88 7.38 -15.12
CA GLY A 98 3.09 7.49 -16.34
C GLY A 98 3.67 6.68 -17.51
N VAL A 99 3.11 6.92 -18.69
CA VAL A 99 3.57 6.30 -19.94
C VAL A 99 4.99 6.75 -20.29
N GLN A 100 5.34 8.01 -20.01
CA GLN A 100 6.67 8.56 -20.30
C GLN A 100 7.74 7.93 -19.41
N GLU A 101 7.49 7.85 -18.10
CA GLU A 101 8.42 7.24 -17.14
C GLU A 101 8.56 5.75 -17.42
N THR A 102 7.46 5.06 -17.75
CA THR A 102 7.50 3.66 -18.17
C THR A 102 8.37 3.47 -19.41
N ARG A 103 8.23 4.33 -20.42
CA ARG A 103 9.09 4.28 -21.62
C ARG A 103 10.56 4.51 -21.27
N TYR A 104 10.84 5.48 -20.41
CA TYR A 104 12.20 5.74 -19.93
C TYR A 104 12.81 4.48 -19.26
N LEU A 105 12.05 3.81 -18.38
CA LEU A 105 12.49 2.58 -17.72
C LEU A 105 12.71 1.43 -18.72
N MET A 106 11.82 1.28 -19.70
CA MET A 106 11.98 0.26 -20.77
C MET A 106 13.23 0.52 -21.62
N ASN A 107 13.48 1.77 -22.02
CA ASN A 107 14.66 2.14 -22.79
C ASN A 107 15.96 1.94 -21.99
N ALA A 108 15.93 2.19 -20.67
CA ALA A 108 17.07 1.91 -19.80
C ALA A 108 17.38 0.41 -19.73
N MET A 109 16.34 -0.43 -19.69
CA MET A 109 16.46 -1.89 -19.70
C MET A 109 16.96 -2.45 -21.05
N GLU A 110 16.60 -1.82 -22.17
CA GLU A 110 16.95 -2.27 -23.52
C GLU A 110 18.46 -2.42 -23.74
N LYS A 111 19.28 -1.64 -23.03
CA LYS A 111 20.75 -1.72 -23.08
C LYS A 111 21.30 -3.11 -22.73
N ASN A 112 20.66 -3.79 -21.77
CA ASN A 112 21.11 -5.09 -21.24
C ASN A 112 20.13 -6.24 -21.53
N TYR A 113 18.87 -5.91 -21.83
CA TYR A 113 17.77 -6.86 -21.96
C TYR A 113 16.90 -6.56 -23.20
N SER A 114 17.52 -6.28 -24.35
CA SER A 114 16.80 -5.86 -25.56
C SER A 114 15.71 -6.83 -25.99
N GLU A 115 15.99 -8.13 -25.98
CA GLU A 115 15.03 -9.16 -26.39
C GLU A 115 13.83 -9.25 -25.44
N LEU A 116 14.06 -9.09 -24.13
CA LEU A 116 12.99 -9.02 -23.13
C LEU A 116 12.06 -7.82 -23.41
N VAL A 117 12.64 -6.65 -23.66
CA VAL A 117 11.87 -5.42 -23.89
C VAL A 117 11.07 -5.51 -25.19
N LYS A 118 11.68 -6.01 -26.28
CA LYS A 118 11.00 -6.20 -27.56
C LYS A 118 9.85 -7.21 -27.46
N GLU A 119 10.06 -8.32 -26.75
CA GLU A 119 9.01 -9.32 -26.57
C GLU A 119 7.85 -8.77 -25.73
N LEU A 120 8.14 -8.04 -24.66
CA LEU A 120 7.12 -7.36 -23.87
C LEU A 120 6.29 -6.38 -24.73
N GLN A 121 6.96 -5.58 -25.57
CA GLN A 121 6.30 -4.62 -26.47
C GLN A 121 5.41 -5.31 -27.51
N ARG A 122 5.75 -6.52 -27.96
CA ARG A 122 4.92 -7.30 -28.88
C ARG A 122 3.64 -7.82 -28.21
N GLN A 123 3.70 -8.14 -26.92
CA GLN A 123 2.59 -8.78 -26.21
C GLN A 123 1.66 -7.78 -25.51
N LEU A 124 2.18 -6.66 -25.02
CA LEU A 124 1.41 -5.69 -24.24
C LEU A 124 1.62 -4.25 -24.74
N PRO A 125 0.53 -3.47 -24.88
CA PRO A 125 0.66 -2.03 -25.12
C PRO A 125 1.27 -1.35 -23.89
N ILE A 126 2.06 -0.29 -24.12
CA ILE A 126 2.75 0.44 -23.06
C ILE A 126 1.83 0.93 -21.93
N ASN A 127 0.58 1.26 -22.25
CA ASN A 127 -0.40 1.70 -21.25
C ASN A 127 -0.68 0.62 -20.20
N LYS A 128 -0.75 -0.66 -20.59
CA LYS A 128 -0.95 -1.78 -19.64
C LYS A 128 0.27 -2.01 -18.77
N ILE A 129 1.47 -1.83 -19.33
CA ILE A 129 2.73 -1.92 -18.58
C ILE A 129 2.80 -0.78 -17.56
N ALA A 130 2.50 0.45 -17.99
CA ALA A 130 2.48 1.63 -17.14
C ALA A 130 1.46 1.48 -16.00
N GLU A 131 0.25 1.03 -16.31
CA GLU A 131 -0.79 0.78 -15.30
C GLU A 131 -0.35 -0.31 -14.31
N THR A 132 0.31 -1.39 -14.76
CA THR A 132 0.85 -2.43 -13.87
C THR A 132 1.89 -1.83 -12.91
N LEU A 133 2.89 -1.09 -13.44
CA LEU A 133 3.93 -0.46 -12.62
C LEU A 133 3.35 0.55 -11.65
N GLN A 134 2.39 1.36 -12.10
CA GLN A 134 1.66 2.32 -11.27
C GLN A 134 0.95 1.63 -10.10
N ARG A 135 0.24 0.52 -10.35
CA ARG A 135 -0.45 -0.24 -9.30
C ARG A 135 0.52 -0.84 -8.29
N LEU A 136 1.65 -1.38 -8.76
CA LEU A 136 2.70 -1.89 -7.87
C LEU A 136 3.21 -0.79 -6.92
N VAL A 137 3.59 0.38 -7.46
CA VAL A 137 4.14 1.45 -6.62
C VAL A 137 3.11 2.12 -5.71
N SER A 138 1.84 2.20 -6.12
CA SER A 138 0.73 2.68 -5.29
C SER A 138 0.50 1.80 -4.05
N GLU A 139 0.90 0.53 -4.12
CA GLU A 139 0.90 -0.39 -2.99
C GLU A 139 2.28 -0.56 -2.34
N ARG A 140 3.20 0.36 -2.62
CA ARG A 140 4.58 0.38 -2.10
C ARG A 140 5.38 -0.87 -2.48
N VAL A 141 5.01 -1.57 -3.55
CA VAL A 141 5.81 -2.66 -4.12
C VAL A 141 6.95 -2.06 -4.93
N SER A 142 8.16 -2.54 -4.68
CA SER A 142 9.35 -2.03 -5.38
C SER A 142 9.39 -2.52 -6.82
N ILE A 143 9.55 -1.60 -7.77
CA ILE A 143 9.72 -1.90 -9.20
C ILE A 143 11.20 -1.95 -9.64
N ARG A 144 12.14 -2.11 -8.68
CA ARG A 144 13.58 -2.14 -9.00
C ARG A 144 13.99 -3.37 -9.81
N ASP A 145 13.30 -4.49 -9.61
CA ASP A 145 13.52 -5.72 -10.37
C ASP A 145 12.65 -5.73 -11.64
N LEU A 146 12.92 -4.80 -12.55
CA LEU A 146 12.19 -4.69 -13.83
C LEU A 146 12.35 -5.94 -14.69
N ARG A 147 13.47 -6.66 -14.54
CA ARG A 147 13.70 -7.92 -15.26
C ARG A 147 12.64 -8.96 -14.88
N LEU A 148 12.44 -9.18 -13.58
CA LEU A 148 11.44 -10.12 -13.09
C LEU A 148 10.01 -9.67 -13.44
N ILE A 149 9.73 -8.37 -13.31
CA ILE A 149 8.42 -7.79 -13.65
C ILE A 149 8.09 -8.01 -15.12
N PHE A 150 9.00 -7.63 -16.02
CA PHE A 150 8.79 -7.76 -17.47
C PHE A 150 8.74 -9.22 -17.91
N GLY A 151 9.58 -10.08 -17.34
CA GLY A 151 9.52 -11.53 -17.58
C GLY A 151 8.16 -12.11 -17.19
N THR A 152 7.68 -11.79 -15.99
CA THR A 152 6.36 -12.26 -15.52
C THR A 152 5.22 -11.76 -16.41
N LEU A 153 5.29 -10.50 -16.86
CA LEU A 153 4.29 -9.97 -17.79
C LEU A 153 4.28 -10.72 -19.13
N ILE A 154 5.45 -11.06 -19.68
CA ILE A 154 5.57 -11.86 -20.91
C ILE A 154 4.99 -13.27 -20.72
N ASP A 155 5.24 -13.90 -19.58
CA ASP A 155 4.76 -15.26 -19.32
C ASP A 155 3.22 -15.31 -19.24
N TRP A 156 2.60 -14.27 -18.67
CA TRP A 156 1.15 -14.23 -18.41
C TRP A 156 0.32 -13.50 -19.46
N ALA A 157 0.87 -12.51 -20.17
CA ALA A 157 0.14 -11.72 -21.18
C ALA A 157 -0.58 -12.51 -22.28
N PRO A 158 -0.13 -13.71 -22.70
CA PRO A 158 -0.88 -14.53 -23.66
C PRO A 158 -2.20 -15.07 -23.08
N ARG A 159 -2.23 -15.36 -21.77
CA ARG A 159 -3.33 -16.02 -21.08
C ARG A 159 -4.24 -15.05 -20.34
N GLU A 160 -3.67 -13.95 -19.85
CA GLU A 160 -4.38 -12.95 -19.05
C GLU A 160 -4.36 -11.59 -19.75
N LYS A 161 -5.53 -10.96 -19.84
CA LYS A 161 -5.70 -9.64 -20.47
C LYS A 161 -6.09 -8.57 -19.46
N ASP A 162 -6.63 -8.95 -18.31
CA ASP A 162 -6.95 -8.03 -17.21
C ASP A 162 -5.65 -7.56 -16.54
N VAL A 163 -5.38 -6.25 -16.63
CA VAL A 163 -4.22 -5.62 -16.01
C VAL A 163 -4.22 -5.82 -14.50
N LEU A 164 -5.40 -5.88 -13.90
CA LEU A 164 -5.52 -6.12 -12.48
C LEU A 164 -4.98 -7.51 -12.10
N MET A 165 -5.31 -8.55 -12.87
CA MET A 165 -4.79 -9.90 -12.64
C MET A 165 -3.31 -10.02 -13.01
N LEU A 166 -2.86 -9.38 -14.09
CA LEU A 166 -1.44 -9.29 -14.43
C LEU A 166 -0.63 -8.68 -13.27
N THR A 167 -1.17 -7.65 -12.62
CA THR A 167 -0.54 -7.05 -11.44
C THR A 167 -0.42 -8.06 -10.30
N GLU A 168 -1.45 -8.86 -10.02
CA GLU A 168 -1.37 -9.91 -8.99
C GLU A 168 -0.30 -10.95 -9.31
N TYR A 169 -0.20 -11.42 -10.56
CA TYR A 169 0.85 -12.36 -10.95
C TYR A 169 2.25 -11.77 -10.77
N VAL A 170 2.45 -10.50 -11.12
CA VAL A 170 3.72 -9.80 -10.89
C VAL A 170 4.02 -9.69 -9.39
N ARG A 171 3.03 -9.39 -8.56
CA ARG A 171 3.20 -9.34 -7.10
C ARG A 171 3.61 -10.69 -6.52
N ILE A 172 2.96 -11.78 -6.95
CA ILE A 172 3.32 -13.14 -6.55
C ILE A 172 4.77 -13.45 -6.94
N ALA A 173 5.20 -13.08 -8.16
CA ALA A 173 6.60 -13.24 -8.57
C ALA A 173 7.56 -12.42 -7.68
N LEU A 174 7.12 -11.23 -7.25
CA LEU A 174 7.85 -10.35 -6.33
C LEU A 174 7.71 -10.71 -4.85
N ARG A 175 7.09 -11.85 -4.48
CA ARG A 175 6.83 -12.23 -3.07
C ARG A 175 8.04 -12.05 -2.14
N ARG A 176 9.24 -12.46 -2.58
CA ARG A 176 10.48 -12.31 -1.79
C ARG A 176 10.78 -10.84 -1.46
N HIS A 177 10.60 -9.94 -2.43
CA HIS A 177 10.80 -8.51 -2.25
C HIS A 177 9.74 -7.88 -1.35
N ILE A 178 8.47 -8.27 -1.52
CA ILE A 178 7.36 -7.80 -0.70
C ILE A 178 7.56 -8.20 0.75
N LEU A 179 7.78 -9.50 1.01
CA LEU A 179 7.95 -10.03 2.36
C LEU A 179 9.21 -9.49 3.04
N ARG A 180 10.34 -9.40 2.34
CA ARG A 180 11.59 -8.85 2.92
C ARG A 180 11.43 -7.40 3.36
N ARG A 181 10.64 -6.61 2.62
CA ARG A 181 10.34 -5.22 2.97
C ARG A 181 9.42 -5.12 4.18
N LEU A 182 8.40 -5.97 4.24
CA LEU A 182 7.38 -5.95 5.29
C LEU A 182 7.84 -6.59 6.60
N ASN A 183 8.71 -7.59 6.51
CA ASN A 183 9.21 -8.37 7.64
C ASN A 183 10.72 -8.63 7.49
N PRO A 184 11.56 -7.60 7.70
CA PRO A 184 13.01 -7.70 7.54
C PRO A 184 13.67 -8.64 8.57
N GLU A 185 13.03 -8.87 9.71
CA GLU A 185 13.56 -9.73 10.78
C GLU A 185 13.19 -11.20 10.61
N GLY A 186 12.26 -11.53 9.69
CA GLY A 186 11.83 -12.91 9.45
C GLY A 186 11.06 -13.53 10.63
N LYS A 187 10.49 -12.70 11.52
CA LYS A 187 9.64 -13.16 12.63
C LYS A 187 8.31 -13.72 12.09
N PRO A 188 7.57 -14.54 12.86
CA PRO A 188 6.22 -14.92 12.48
C PRO A 188 5.37 -13.69 12.13
N LEU A 189 4.72 -13.71 10.97
CA LEU A 189 3.88 -12.63 10.47
C LEU A 189 2.54 -12.66 11.21
N PRO A 190 2.20 -11.66 12.03
CA PRO A 190 0.87 -11.55 12.62
C PRO A 190 -0.15 -11.19 11.55
N ILE A 191 -1.09 -12.09 11.25
CA ILE A 191 -2.05 -11.90 10.16
C ILE A 191 -3.48 -11.76 10.67
N LEU A 192 -4.23 -10.87 9.98
CA LEU A 192 -5.68 -10.82 9.99
C LEU A 192 -6.19 -11.60 8.79
N ARG A 193 -6.80 -12.76 9.04
CA ARG A 193 -7.38 -13.57 7.97
C ARG A 193 -8.76 -13.02 7.60
N ILE A 194 -8.99 -12.80 6.30
CA ILE A 194 -10.32 -12.58 5.76
C ILE A 194 -11.03 -13.93 5.58
N GLY A 195 -12.25 -14.02 6.07
CA GLY A 195 -13.11 -15.20 6.00
C GLY A 195 -13.76 -15.41 4.63
N GLU A 196 -14.30 -16.61 4.42
CA GLU A 196 -14.87 -17.03 3.14
C GLU A 196 -16.13 -16.26 2.77
N GLY A 197 -16.95 -15.85 3.74
CA GLY A 197 -18.16 -15.06 3.49
C GLY A 197 -17.84 -13.72 2.83
N ILE A 198 -16.91 -12.96 3.42
CA ILE A 198 -16.39 -11.71 2.83
C ILE A 198 -15.77 -11.97 1.45
N GLU A 199 -14.95 -13.01 1.31
CA GLU A 199 -14.31 -13.31 0.01
C GLU A 199 -15.32 -13.65 -1.08
N ASN A 200 -16.32 -14.46 -0.77
CA ASN A 200 -17.40 -14.82 -1.69
C ASN A 200 -18.22 -13.59 -2.06
N LEU A 201 -18.62 -12.78 -1.09
CA LEU A 201 -19.35 -11.53 -1.33
C LEU A 201 -18.57 -10.59 -2.27
N VAL A 202 -17.27 -10.41 -2.02
CA VAL A 202 -16.41 -9.60 -2.89
C VAL A 202 -16.36 -10.23 -4.28
N ARG A 203 -16.14 -11.54 -4.40
CA ARG A 203 -16.05 -12.25 -5.69
C ARG A 203 -17.34 -12.13 -6.51
N GLU A 204 -18.47 -12.35 -5.88
CA GLU A 204 -19.81 -12.26 -6.49
C GLU A 204 -20.16 -10.82 -6.89
N SER A 205 -19.57 -9.82 -6.25
CA SER A 205 -19.73 -8.41 -6.62
C SER A 205 -18.89 -8.00 -7.84
N ILE A 206 -17.94 -8.82 -8.29
CA ILE A 206 -17.06 -8.45 -9.42
C ILE A 206 -17.88 -8.38 -10.70
N ARG A 207 -17.77 -7.26 -11.41
CA ARG A 207 -18.37 -7.03 -12.73
C ARG A 207 -17.26 -6.74 -13.72
N GLN A 208 -17.29 -7.45 -14.84
CA GLN A 208 -16.42 -7.20 -15.98
C GLN A 208 -17.19 -6.40 -17.02
N THR A 209 -16.64 -5.27 -17.41
CA THR A 209 -17.24 -4.40 -18.44
C THR A 209 -16.19 -4.04 -19.48
N ALA A 210 -16.61 -3.45 -20.60
CA ALA A 210 -15.69 -2.92 -21.61
C ALA A 210 -14.74 -1.84 -21.05
N MET A 211 -15.13 -1.16 -19.96
CA MET A 211 -14.32 -0.14 -19.29
C MET A 211 -13.36 -0.73 -18.25
N GLY A 212 -13.45 -2.02 -17.96
CA GLY A 212 -12.61 -2.72 -17.00
C GLY A 212 -13.40 -3.52 -15.95
N THR A 213 -12.65 -4.11 -15.03
CA THR A 213 -13.17 -4.92 -13.94
C THR A 213 -13.31 -4.08 -12.67
N TYR A 214 -14.49 -4.08 -12.05
CA TYR A 214 -14.75 -3.37 -10.79
C TYR A 214 -15.63 -4.21 -9.84
N THR A 215 -15.74 -3.78 -8.58
CA THR A 215 -16.65 -4.37 -7.58
C THR A 215 -17.92 -3.54 -7.46
N ALA A 216 -19.08 -4.18 -7.67
CA ALA A 216 -20.41 -3.65 -7.45
C ALA A 216 -20.91 -3.87 -6.01
N LEU A 217 -19.98 -3.92 -5.04
CA LEU A 217 -20.31 -4.11 -3.64
C LEU A 217 -21.03 -2.88 -3.07
N SER A 218 -22.09 -3.11 -2.28
CA SER A 218 -22.89 -2.05 -1.66
C SER A 218 -22.04 -1.17 -0.73
N SER A 219 -22.43 0.10 -0.56
CA SER A 219 -21.74 1.00 0.38
C SER A 219 -21.82 0.51 1.82
N ARG A 220 -22.91 -0.17 2.19
CA ARG A 220 -23.10 -0.79 3.50
C ARG A 220 -22.06 -1.88 3.75
N HIS A 221 -21.95 -2.86 2.85
CA HIS A 221 -20.97 -3.96 2.99
C HIS A 221 -19.53 -3.46 2.99
N LYS A 222 -19.19 -2.47 2.15
CA LYS A 222 -17.86 -1.82 2.19
C LYS A 222 -17.56 -1.24 3.58
N THR A 223 -18.55 -0.59 4.19
CA THR A 223 -18.44 0.02 5.52
C THR A 223 -18.30 -1.04 6.61
N GLN A 224 -19.10 -2.11 6.56
CA GLN A 224 -19.02 -3.22 7.53
C GLN A 224 -17.67 -3.92 7.48
N ILE A 225 -17.19 -4.28 6.28
CA ILE A 225 -15.86 -4.89 6.10
C ILE A 225 -14.77 -3.97 6.65
N LEU A 226 -14.84 -2.66 6.36
CA LEU A 226 -13.87 -1.71 6.87
C LEU A 226 -13.91 -1.61 8.39
N GLN A 227 -15.09 -1.58 9.01
CA GLN A 227 -15.26 -1.53 10.46
C GLN A 227 -14.69 -2.77 11.15
N LEU A 228 -14.92 -3.97 10.61
CA LEU A 228 -14.34 -5.21 11.13
C LEU A 228 -12.80 -5.16 11.08
N ILE A 229 -12.23 -4.70 9.97
CA ILE A 229 -10.78 -4.54 9.82
C ILE A 229 -10.24 -3.52 10.83
N GLU A 230 -10.89 -2.36 10.98
CA GLU A 230 -10.48 -1.34 11.94
C GLU A 230 -10.56 -1.81 13.40
N GLN A 231 -11.58 -2.62 13.74
CA GLN A 231 -11.71 -3.21 15.07
C GLN A 231 -10.57 -4.18 15.38
N ALA A 232 -10.23 -5.06 14.43
CA ALA A 232 -9.09 -5.98 14.57
C ALA A 232 -7.75 -5.22 14.73
N LEU A 233 -7.53 -4.18 13.91
CA LEU A 233 -6.32 -3.36 13.97
C LEU A 233 -6.17 -2.56 15.27
N LYS A 234 -7.28 -2.21 15.94
CA LYS A 234 -7.23 -1.56 17.27
C LYS A 234 -6.72 -2.50 18.35
N GLN A 235 -6.96 -3.81 18.22
CA GLN A 235 -6.53 -4.80 19.21
C GLN A 235 -5.07 -5.19 19.02
N SER A 236 -4.54 -5.09 17.80
CA SER A 236 -3.15 -5.44 17.47
C SER A 236 -2.54 -4.44 16.50
N ALA A 237 -1.55 -3.68 16.98
CA ALA A 237 -0.97 -2.52 16.29
C ALA A 237 -0.18 -2.83 15.01
N LYS A 238 -0.05 -4.11 14.59
CA LYS A 238 0.67 -4.50 13.38
C LYS A 238 0.13 -5.82 12.83
N LEU A 239 -0.91 -5.74 12.01
CA LEU A 239 -1.46 -6.90 11.30
C LEU A 239 -1.23 -6.78 9.80
N PHE A 240 -0.95 -7.91 9.17
CA PHE A 240 -1.01 -8.06 7.72
C PHE A 240 -2.36 -8.66 7.36
N ILE A 241 -3.14 -7.98 6.52
CA ILE A 241 -4.41 -8.51 6.06
C ILE A 241 -4.13 -9.56 4.98
N VAL A 242 -4.71 -10.75 5.12
CA VAL A 242 -4.49 -11.87 4.19
C VAL A 242 -5.81 -12.39 3.65
N THR A 243 -5.87 -12.54 2.33
CA THR A 243 -7.06 -12.96 1.58
C THR A 243 -6.67 -13.73 0.30
N SER A 244 -7.65 -14.15 -0.49
CA SER A 244 -7.47 -14.78 -1.80
C SER A 244 -6.94 -13.78 -2.86
N VAL A 245 -6.19 -14.29 -3.85
CA VAL A 245 -5.55 -13.47 -4.91
C VAL A 245 -6.57 -12.63 -5.70
N ASP A 246 -7.71 -13.22 -6.01
CA ASP A 246 -8.76 -12.61 -6.82
C ASP A 246 -9.52 -11.49 -6.09
N THR A 247 -9.59 -11.53 -4.76
CA THR A 247 -10.30 -10.54 -3.92
C THR A 247 -9.38 -9.43 -3.40
N ARG A 248 -8.08 -9.70 -3.27
CA ARG A 248 -7.07 -8.83 -2.63
C ARG A 248 -7.12 -7.37 -3.08
N ARG A 249 -7.13 -7.12 -4.39
CA ARG A 249 -7.15 -5.76 -4.96
C ARG A 249 -8.43 -4.98 -4.61
N PHE A 250 -9.56 -5.68 -4.50
CA PHE A 250 -10.85 -5.06 -4.21
C PHE A 250 -10.91 -4.70 -2.73
N LEU A 251 -10.41 -5.58 -1.87
CA LEU A 251 -10.19 -5.27 -0.45
C LEU A 251 -9.21 -4.10 -0.28
N ARG A 252 -8.13 -4.04 -1.06
CA ARG A 252 -7.24 -2.87 -1.07
C ARG A 252 -7.98 -1.59 -1.45
N LYS A 253 -8.86 -1.63 -2.45
CA LYS A 253 -9.64 -0.47 -2.84
C LYS A 253 -10.61 0.00 -1.76
N ILE A 254 -11.15 -0.93 -0.96
CA ILE A 254 -12.04 -0.61 0.18
C ILE A 254 -11.24 0.09 1.29
N THR A 255 -10.02 -0.35 1.57
CA THR A 255 -9.25 0.10 2.74
C THR A 255 -8.28 1.25 2.44
N GLU A 256 -7.86 1.47 1.19
CA GLU A 256 -6.77 2.42 0.88
C GLU A 256 -7.08 3.90 1.21
N ALA A 257 -8.34 4.27 1.41
CA ALA A 257 -8.72 5.63 1.78
C ALA A 257 -8.41 5.95 3.24
N THR A 258 -8.57 4.97 4.14
CA THR A 258 -8.44 5.13 5.59
C THR A 258 -7.23 4.39 6.16
N LEU A 259 -6.87 3.24 5.59
CA LEU A 259 -5.85 2.31 6.07
C LEU A 259 -4.75 2.11 5.03
N PHE A 260 -4.24 3.19 4.42
CA PHE A 260 -3.25 3.11 3.35
C PHE A 260 -1.97 2.38 3.76
N ASP A 261 -1.54 2.56 5.02
CA ASP A 261 -0.33 1.95 5.59
C ASP A 261 -0.45 0.45 5.88
N VAL A 262 -1.67 -0.07 5.98
CA VAL A 262 -1.90 -1.48 6.31
C VAL A 262 -1.66 -2.34 5.08
N PRO A 263 -0.70 -3.28 5.12
CA PRO A 263 -0.43 -4.14 3.98
C PRO A 263 -1.54 -5.19 3.81
N ILE A 264 -1.98 -5.36 2.56
CA ILE A 264 -2.88 -6.44 2.16
C ILE A 264 -2.13 -7.37 1.22
N LEU A 265 -2.07 -8.63 1.61
CA LEU A 265 -1.38 -9.71 0.93
C LEU A 265 -2.37 -10.80 0.54
N SER A 266 -2.05 -11.52 -0.51
CA SER A 266 -2.67 -12.78 -0.87
C SER A 266 -1.92 -13.96 -0.26
N TRP A 267 -2.60 -15.09 -0.07
CA TRP A 267 -1.97 -16.34 0.38
C TRP A 267 -0.76 -16.75 -0.49
N GLN A 268 -0.84 -16.54 -1.80
CA GLN A 268 0.19 -16.87 -2.78
C GLN A 268 1.43 -15.96 -2.67
N GLU A 269 1.26 -14.73 -2.19
CA GLU A 269 2.37 -13.82 -1.89
C GLU A 269 3.11 -14.19 -0.60
N LEU A 270 2.45 -14.86 0.36
CA LEU A 270 3.14 -15.40 1.53
C LEU A 270 4.03 -16.58 1.14
N GLY A 271 3.50 -17.49 0.31
CA GLY A 271 4.18 -18.73 -0.04
C GLY A 271 4.39 -19.66 1.15
N GLU A 272 4.92 -20.85 0.89
CA GLU A 272 4.99 -21.94 1.88
C GLU A 272 6.03 -21.71 2.99
N GLU A 273 7.08 -20.90 2.72
CA GLU A 273 8.17 -20.66 3.68
C GLU A 273 7.89 -19.53 4.67
N SER A 274 6.77 -18.83 4.53
CA SER A 274 6.40 -17.77 5.47
C SER A 274 5.94 -18.35 6.79
N LEU A 275 6.62 -17.99 7.88
CA LEU A 275 6.12 -18.22 9.23
C LEU A 275 4.94 -17.28 9.48
N ILE A 276 3.74 -17.83 9.65
CA ILE A 276 2.51 -17.07 9.88
C ILE A 276 1.97 -17.32 11.28
N GLN A 277 1.39 -16.29 11.90
CA GLN A 277 0.63 -16.36 13.13
C GLN A 277 -0.72 -15.71 12.88
N VAL A 278 -1.78 -16.51 12.82
CA VAL A 278 -3.15 -15.97 12.74
C VAL A 278 -3.49 -15.35 14.08
N VAL A 279 -3.58 -14.02 14.12
CA VAL A 279 -3.98 -13.28 15.33
C VAL A 279 -5.49 -13.25 15.43
N GLU A 280 -6.16 -13.00 14.31
CA GLU A 280 -7.61 -12.88 14.24
C GLU A 280 -8.10 -13.30 12.85
N SER A 281 -9.35 -13.75 12.79
CA SER A 281 -10.06 -14.05 11.55
C SER A 281 -11.40 -13.32 11.59
N ILE A 282 -11.70 -12.54 10.56
CA ILE A 282 -12.95 -11.79 10.45
C ILE A 282 -13.80 -12.33 9.31
N ASP A 283 -15.11 -12.39 9.53
CA ASP A 283 -16.10 -12.70 8.50
C ASP A 283 -17.40 -11.93 8.78
N LEU A 284 -18.30 -11.91 7.81
CA LEU A 284 -19.67 -11.39 8.00
C LEU A 284 -20.58 -12.50 8.52
N SER A 285 -21.52 -12.15 9.40
CA SER A 285 -22.55 -13.08 9.84
C SER A 285 -23.54 -13.42 8.72
N GLU A 286 -24.28 -14.52 8.86
CA GLU A 286 -25.28 -14.94 7.87
C GLU A 286 -26.35 -13.84 7.63
N GLU A 287 -26.74 -13.11 8.67
CA GLU A 287 -27.67 -11.97 8.58
C GLU A 287 -27.08 -10.83 7.73
N GLU A 288 -25.80 -10.50 7.93
CA GLU A 288 -25.12 -9.43 7.18
C GLU A 288 -24.86 -9.80 5.71
N LEU A 289 -24.76 -11.10 5.42
CA LEU A 289 -24.61 -11.64 4.06
C LEU A 289 -25.96 -11.73 3.31
N ALA A 290 -27.06 -12.00 4.02
CA ALA A 290 -28.38 -12.22 3.45
C ALA A 290 -29.07 -10.92 2.96
N ASP A 291 -28.66 -9.75 3.45
CA ASP A 291 -29.22 -8.42 3.12
C ASP A 291 -28.91 -7.94 1.67
N ASN A 292 -28.77 -8.85 0.70
CA ASN A 292 -28.54 -8.56 -0.73
C ASN A 292 -29.82 -8.22 -1.52
N GLU A 293 -31.00 -8.22 -0.89
CA GLU A 293 -32.30 -8.16 -1.59
C GLU A 293 -33.06 -6.81 -1.59
N GLU A 294 -32.47 -5.69 -1.15
CA GLU A 294 -33.10 -4.35 -1.30
C GLU A 294 -32.39 -3.43 -2.30
#